data_AF-A0AA51MW59-F1
#
_entry.id   AF-A0AA51MW59-F1
#
_cell.length_a   1.000
_cell.length_b   1.000
_cell.length_c   1.000
_cell.angle_alpha   90.00
_cell.angle_beta   90.00
_cell.angle_gamma   90.00
#
_symmetry.space_group_name_H-M   'P 1'
#
loop_
_entity.id
_entity.type
_entity.pdbx_description
1 polymer ?
#
loop_
_entity_poly.entity_id
_entity_poly.type
_entity_poly.pdbx_seq_one_letter_code
_entity_poly.pdbx_strand_id
1 'polypeptide(L)'
;MKKLTTSDRLKEIMNKRRLRQIDILEMTKPYSEKYNIKMNKSDISQYVSGLVEPGQEKLSILGMALNVSEAWLMGYNVPMDRDYIHTTNMGVVSLREVKLINNLRKLNQVGQQEAIKRVEELTYIDKYAMKEDSHLLPNAAHEIDGASEKDKAHDDSIMDDEDF
;
A
#
# COMPACT_ATOMS: atom_id res chain seq x y z
N MET A 1 22.79 -11.74 2.21
CA MET A 1 21.35 -11.51 2.44
C MET A 1 20.65 -12.86 2.54
N LYS A 2 19.88 -13.13 3.60
CA LYS A 2 19.04 -14.34 3.64
C LYS A 2 17.98 -14.22 2.55
N LYS A 3 17.93 -15.20 1.65
CA LYS A 3 16.88 -15.31 0.64
C LYS A 3 15.59 -15.64 1.38
N LEU A 4 14.60 -14.74 1.34
CA LEU A 4 13.28 -15.02 1.90
C LEU A 4 12.66 -16.18 1.12
N THR A 5 11.93 -17.04 1.82
CA THR A 5 11.21 -18.18 1.22
C THR A 5 9.71 -17.91 1.17
N THR A 6 8.98 -18.76 0.46
CA THR A 6 7.51 -18.72 0.48
C THR A 6 6.95 -18.93 1.87
N SER A 7 7.57 -19.80 2.67
CA SER A 7 7.23 -19.99 4.08
C SER A 7 7.34 -18.69 4.88
N ASP A 8 8.44 -17.95 4.70
CA ASP A 8 8.66 -16.68 5.42
C ASP A 8 7.61 -15.64 5.04
N ARG A 9 7.30 -15.52 3.74
CA ARG A 9 6.28 -14.60 3.21
C ARG A 9 4.86 -14.94 3.66
N LEU A 10 4.53 -16.24 3.72
CA LEU A 10 3.24 -16.69 4.25
C LEU A 10 3.12 -16.36 5.74
N LYS A 11 4.16 -16.60 6.54
CA LYS A 11 4.19 -16.20 7.96
C LYS A 11 4.07 -14.69 8.13
N GLU A 12 4.75 -13.92 7.29
CA GLU A 12 4.66 -12.45 7.26
C GLU A 12 3.22 -11.99 7.05
N ILE A 13 2.52 -12.52 6.04
CA ILE A 13 1.11 -12.20 5.77
C ILE A 13 0.21 -12.63 6.94
N MET A 14 0.40 -13.84 7.47
CA MET A 14 -0.37 -14.35 8.60
C MET A 14 -0.29 -13.41 9.80
N ASN A 15 0.90 -12.94 10.14
CA ASN A 15 1.10 -12.00 11.24
C ASN A 15 0.51 -10.62 10.93
N LYS A 16 0.80 -10.07 9.74
CA LYS A 16 0.34 -8.74 9.32
C LYS A 16 -1.18 -8.62 9.25
N ARG A 17 -1.86 -9.68 8.83
CA ARG A 17 -3.32 -9.72 8.64
C ARG A 17 -4.07 -10.52 9.71
N ARG A 18 -3.37 -11.00 10.75
CA ARG A 18 -3.92 -11.85 11.83
C ARG A 18 -4.67 -13.08 11.30
N LEU A 19 -4.12 -13.72 10.27
CA LEU A 19 -4.70 -14.91 9.64
C LEU A 19 -4.10 -16.18 10.23
N ARG A 20 -4.94 -17.19 10.42
CA ARG A 20 -4.54 -18.58 10.68
C ARG A 20 -4.46 -19.34 9.37
N GLN A 21 -3.81 -20.52 9.39
CA GLN A 21 -3.71 -21.39 8.20
C GLN A 21 -5.09 -21.77 7.64
N ILE A 22 -6.09 -21.97 8.51
CA ILE A 22 -7.45 -22.27 8.10
C ILE A 22 -8.11 -21.10 7.36
N ASP A 23 -7.78 -19.87 7.75
CA ASP A 23 -8.32 -18.67 7.12
C ASP A 23 -7.72 -18.51 5.71
N ILE A 24 -6.43 -18.80 5.52
CA ILE A 24 -5.80 -18.86 4.20
C ILE A 24 -6.47 -19.92 3.32
N LEU A 25 -6.70 -21.13 3.86
CA LEU A 25 -7.37 -22.19 3.13
C LEU A 25 -8.77 -21.75 2.66
N GLU A 26 -9.55 -21.11 3.53
CA GLU A 26 -10.87 -20.57 3.20
C GLU A 26 -10.80 -19.54 2.06
N MET A 27 -9.84 -18.62 2.13
CA MET A 27 -9.62 -17.60 1.10
C MET A 27 -9.23 -18.21 -0.26
N THR A 28 -8.61 -19.39 -0.29
CA THR A 28 -8.25 -20.07 -1.55
C THR A 28 -9.41 -20.77 -2.25
N LYS A 29 -10.45 -21.17 -1.51
CA LYS A 29 -11.60 -21.93 -2.05
C LYS A 29 -12.24 -21.36 -3.32
N PRO A 30 -12.63 -20.07 -3.40
CA PRO A 30 -13.28 -19.53 -4.60
C PRO A 30 -12.39 -19.63 -5.85
N TYR A 31 -11.07 -19.52 -5.69
CA TYR A 31 -10.11 -19.66 -6.78
C TYR A 31 -9.84 -21.12 -7.10
N SER A 32 -9.74 -21.99 -6.08
CA SER A 32 -9.60 -23.43 -6.24
C SER A 32 -10.76 -24.04 -7.05
N GLU A 33 -11.99 -23.63 -6.76
CA GLU A 33 -13.18 -24.05 -7.52
C GLU A 33 -13.17 -23.49 -8.94
N LYS A 34 -12.87 -22.19 -9.10
CA LYS A 34 -12.85 -21.51 -10.40
C LYS A 34 -11.86 -22.14 -11.39
N TYR A 35 -10.67 -22.50 -10.93
CA TYR A 35 -9.61 -23.04 -11.79
C TYR A 35 -9.46 -24.56 -11.68
N ASN A 36 -10.34 -25.24 -10.94
CA ASN A 36 -10.29 -26.68 -10.68
C ASN A 36 -8.95 -27.16 -10.09
N ILE A 37 -8.33 -26.35 -9.22
CA ILE A 37 -7.07 -26.65 -8.54
C ILE A 37 -7.34 -26.96 -7.07
N LYS A 38 -7.06 -28.20 -6.64
CA LYS A 38 -7.29 -28.62 -5.26
C LYS A 38 -6.23 -28.03 -4.31
N MET A 39 -6.71 -27.43 -3.22
CA MET A 39 -5.89 -26.96 -2.10
C MET A 39 -6.42 -27.59 -0.81
N ASN A 40 -5.57 -28.32 -0.11
CA ASN A 40 -5.94 -29.03 1.12
C ASN A 40 -5.29 -28.39 2.35
N LYS A 41 -5.82 -28.68 3.54
CA LYS A 41 -5.22 -28.27 4.82
C LYS A 41 -3.75 -28.70 4.96
N SER A 42 -3.41 -29.90 4.48
CA SER A 42 -2.03 -30.41 4.49
C SER A 42 -1.11 -29.55 3.62
N ASP A 43 -1.57 -29.09 2.45
CA ASP A 43 -0.78 -28.26 1.55
C ASP A 43 -0.38 -26.95 2.25
N ILE A 44 -1.37 -26.24 2.81
CA ILE A 44 -1.13 -24.97 3.52
C ILE A 44 -0.17 -25.17 4.70
N SER A 45 -0.34 -26.25 5.48
CA SER A 45 0.55 -26.57 6.60
C SER A 45 2.00 -26.82 6.13
N GLN A 46 2.18 -27.54 5.03
CA GLN A 46 3.50 -27.82 4.45
C GLN A 46 4.17 -26.55 3.89
N TYR A 47 3.39 -25.67 3.26
CA TYR A 47 3.91 -24.39 2.74
C TYR A 47 4.30 -23.44 3.87
N VAL A 48 3.47 -23.31 4.90
CA VAL A 48 3.75 -22.46 6.05
C VAL A 48 4.94 -22.99 6.85
N SER A 49 5.09 -24.31 7.01
CA SER A 49 6.27 -24.89 7.66
C SER A 49 7.54 -24.81 6.81
N GLY A 50 7.42 -24.64 5.49
CA GLY A 50 8.55 -24.65 4.55
C GLY A 50 9.03 -26.05 4.18
N LEU A 51 8.24 -27.09 4.49
CA LEU A 51 8.57 -28.47 4.11
C LEU A 51 8.50 -28.67 2.60
N VAL A 52 7.57 -27.96 1.94
CA VAL A 52 7.30 -28.05 0.51
C VAL A 52 7.08 -26.64 -0.03
N GLU A 53 7.57 -26.37 -1.24
CA GLU A 53 7.25 -25.15 -1.97
C GLU A 53 6.00 -25.36 -2.85
N PRO A 54 5.06 -24.41 -2.93
CA PRO A 54 3.89 -24.54 -3.78
C PRO A 54 4.29 -24.56 -5.26
N GLY A 55 3.69 -25.48 -6.03
CA GLY A 55 3.81 -25.46 -7.50
C GLY A 55 3.15 -24.23 -8.10
N GLN A 56 3.46 -23.92 -9.38
CA GLN A 56 3.01 -22.70 -10.08
C GLN A 56 1.50 -22.42 -9.98
N GLU A 57 0.68 -23.44 -10.17
CA GLU A 57 -0.79 -23.35 -10.06
C GLU A 57 -1.23 -22.95 -8.65
N LYS A 58 -0.74 -23.67 -7.63
CA LYS A 58 -1.07 -23.43 -6.23
C LYS A 58 -0.51 -22.09 -5.73
N LEU A 59 0.66 -21.69 -6.21
CA LEU A 59 1.25 -20.38 -5.95
C LEU A 59 0.37 -19.25 -6.50
N SER A 60 -0.14 -19.41 -7.72
CA SER A 60 -1.07 -18.45 -8.34
C SER A 60 -2.38 -18.33 -7.56
N ILE A 61 -2.91 -19.46 -7.08
CA ILE A 61 -4.10 -19.49 -6.20
C ILE A 61 -3.83 -18.75 -4.89
N LEU A 62 -2.67 -18.96 -4.26
CA LEU A 62 -2.27 -18.24 -3.04
C LEU A 62 -2.11 -16.73 -3.30
N GLY A 63 -1.48 -16.34 -4.41
CA GLY A 63 -1.35 -14.95 -4.82
C GLY A 63 -2.71 -14.27 -5.06
N MET A 64 -3.65 -14.97 -5.70
CA MET A 64 -5.05 -14.54 -5.87
C MET A 64 -5.76 -14.37 -4.52
N ALA A 65 -5.72 -15.39 -3.68
CA ALA A 65 -6.42 -15.43 -2.41
C ALA A 65 -5.92 -14.34 -1.46
N LEU A 66 -4.60 -14.18 -1.37
CA LEU A 66 -3.96 -13.22 -0.47
C LEU A 66 -3.78 -11.84 -1.11
N ASN A 67 -4.20 -11.66 -2.37
CA ASN A 67 -3.99 -10.43 -3.13
C ASN A 67 -2.53 -9.93 -3.07
N VAL A 68 -1.58 -10.86 -3.30
CA VAL A 68 -0.14 -10.58 -3.32
C VAL A 68 0.51 -11.08 -4.59
N SER A 69 1.60 -10.43 -5.00
CA SER A 69 2.41 -10.86 -6.13
C SER A 69 3.03 -12.24 -5.89
N GLU A 70 2.97 -13.13 -6.87
CA GLU A 70 3.62 -14.43 -6.86
C GLU A 70 5.14 -14.28 -6.72
N ALA A 71 5.72 -13.26 -7.37
CA ALA A 71 7.14 -12.96 -7.22
C ALA A 71 7.46 -12.53 -5.78
N TRP A 72 6.63 -11.69 -5.18
CA TRP A 72 6.82 -11.35 -3.77
C TRP A 72 6.72 -12.58 -2.87
N LEU A 73 5.72 -13.43 -3.14
CA LEU A 73 5.42 -14.63 -2.37
C LEU A 73 6.57 -15.66 -2.49
N MET A 74 7.23 -15.76 -3.64
CA MET A 74 8.46 -16.56 -3.82
C MET A 74 9.71 -15.97 -3.12
N GLY A 75 9.58 -14.82 -2.46
CA GLY A 75 10.65 -14.18 -1.71
C GLY A 75 11.50 -13.19 -2.50
N TYR A 76 11.09 -12.81 -3.72
CA TYR A 76 11.76 -11.74 -4.45
C TYR A 76 11.53 -10.38 -3.78
N ASN A 77 12.48 -9.46 -3.97
CA ASN A 77 12.39 -8.09 -3.47
C ASN A 77 11.59 -7.20 -4.42
N VAL A 78 10.28 -7.43 -4.48
CA VAL A 78 9.31 -6.68 -5.27
C VAL A 78 8.16 -6.18 -4.37
N PRO A 79 7.25 -5.32 -4.84
CA PRO A 79 6.08 -4.95 -4.04
C PRO A 79 5.21 -6.15 -3.66
N MET A 80 4.65 -6.13 -2.45
CA MET A 80 3.78 -7.18 -1.93
C MET A 80 2.46 -7.27 -2.69
N ASP A 81 1.85 -6.11 -2.97
CA ASP A 81 0.55 -6.04 -3.58
C ASP A 81 0.57 -6.63 -4.99
N ARG A 82 -0.51 -7.33 -5.31
CA ARG A 82 -0.80 -7.73 -6.68
C ARG A 82 -1.38 -6.53 -7.40
N ASP A 83 -0.52 -5.57 -7.72
CA ASP A 83 -0.82 -4.65 -8.81
C ASP A 83 -0.88 -5.51 -10.06
N TYR A 84 -2.08 -6.03 -10.36
CA TYR A 84 -2.35 -6.69 -11.61
C TYR A 84 -2.02 -5.66 -12.70
N ILE A 85 -0.87 -5.87 -13.32
CA ILE A 85 -0.37 -5.07 -14.42
C ILE A 85 -1.25 -5.38 -15.62
N HIS A 86 -2.06 -4.41 -16.04
CA HIS A 86 -2.65 -4.44 -17.37
C HIS A 86 -1.66 -3.80 -18.32
N THR A 87 -1.14 -4.58 -19.27
CA THR A 87 -0.40 -4.04 -20.41
C THR A 87 -1.39 -3.30 -21.29
N THR A 88 -1.30 -1.98 -21.32
CA THR A 88 -2.03 -1.14 -22.29
C THR A 88 -1.02 -0.57 -23.29
N ASN A 89 -1.49 0.01 -24.39
CA ASN A 89 -0.60 0.71 -25.35
C ASN A 89 0.21 1.85 -24.72
N MET A 90 -0.12 2.31 -23.50
CA MET A 90 0.60 3.33 -22.72
C MET A 90 1.63 2.75 -21.73
N GLY A 91 1.76 1.43 -21.64
CA GLY A 91 2.69 0.76 -20.71
C GLY A 91 1.98 -0.09 -19.65
N VAL A 92 2.73 -0.39 -18.59
CA VAL A 92 2.33 -1.20 -17.44
C VAL A 92 1.56 -0.33 -16.45
N VAL A 93 0.27 -0.61 -16.24
CA VAL A 93 -0.63 0.16 -15.38
C VAL A 93 -1.35 -0.78 -14.40
N SER A 94 -1.53 -0.40 -13.14
CA SER A 94 -2.21 -1.21 -12.13
C SER A 94 -3.73 -1.28 -12.36
N LEU A 95 -4.39 -2.35 -11.90
CA LEU A 95 -5.86 -2.45 -11.94
C LEU A 95 -6.57 -1.29 -11.23
N ARG A 96 -5.97 -0.74 -10.17
CA ARG A 96 -6.54 0.41 -9.43
C ARG A 96 -6.62 1.62 -10.34
N GLU A 97 -5.54 1.90 -11.07
CA GLU A 97 -5.49 2.98 -12.06
C GLU A 97 -6.43 2.70 -13.24
N VAL A 98 -6.49 1.46 -13.76
CA VAL A 98 -7.44 1.09 -14.83
C VAL A 98 -8.88 1.33 -14.39
N LYS A 99 -9.23 0.96 -13.16
CA LYS A 99 -10.58 1.19 -12.61
C LYS A 99 -10.89 2.68 -12.48
N LEU A 100 -9.93 3.48 -12.01
CA LEU A 100 -10.08 4.94 -11.90
C LEU A 100 -10.31 5.58 -13.28
N ILE A 101 -9.47 5.22 -14.26
CA ILE A 101 -9.58 5.70 -15.65
C ILE A 101 -10.93 5.32 -16.27
N ASN A 102 -11.36 4.07 -16.12
CA ASN A 102 -12.63 3.60 -16.68
C ASN A 102 -13.84 4.29 -16.04
N ASN A 103 -13.78 4.63 -14.76
CA ASN A 103 -14.83 5.39 -14.10
C ASN A 103 -14.85 6.84 -14.56
N LEU A 104 -13.69 7.50 -14.68
CA LEU A 104 -13.56 8.87 -15.22
C LEU A 104 -14.17 8.99 -16.61
N ARG A 105 -13.94 8.02 -17.50
CA ARG A 105 -14.49 8.00 -18.86
C ARG A 105 -16.02 7.90 -18.93
N LYS A 106 -16.70 7.48 -17.85
CA LYS A 106 -18.16 7.43 -17.77
C LYS A 106 -18.78 8.77 -17.35
N LEU A 107 -17.99 9.69 -16.83
CA LEU A 107 -18.45 11.00 -16.35
C LEU A 107 -18.42 12.05 -17.47
N ASN A 108 -19.30 13.03 -17.38
CA ASN A 108 -19.24 14.24 -18.22
C ASN A 108 -18.15 15.20 -17.70
N GLN A 109 -17.93 16.32 -18.40
CA GLN A 109 -16.87 17.28 -18.06
C GLN A 109 -16.95 17.78 -16.61
N VAL A 110 -18.16 18.12 -16.12
CA VAL A 110 -18.36 18.59 -14.73
C VAL A 110 -17.99 17.49 -13.73
N GLY A 111 -18.47 16.26 -13.96
CA GLY A 111 -18.17 15.12 -13.11
C GLY A 111 -16.69 14.74 -13.12
N GLN A 112 -16.03 14.82 -14.27
CA GLN A 112 -14.59 14.58 -14.38
C GLN A 112 -13.79 15.59 -13.57
N GLN A 113 -14.13 16.88 -13.67
CA GLN A 113 -13.44 17.95 -12.95
C GLN A 113 -13.58 17.79 -11.43
N GLU A 114 -14.78 17.46 -10.95
CA GLU A 114 -15.01 17.19 -9.54
C GLU A 114 -14.30 15.92 -9.06
N ALA A 115 -14.30 14.86 -9.86
CA ALA A 115 -13.58 13.64 -9.54
C ALA A 115 -12.08 13.86 -9.42
N ILE A 116 -11.48 14.63 -10.34
CA ILE A 116 -10.06 15.02 -10.29
C ILE A 116 -9.78 15.81 -9.02
N LYS A 117 -10.57 16.84 -8.73
CA LYS A 117 -10.44 17.65 -7.52
C LYS A 117 -10.47 16.80 -6.25
N ARG A 118 -11.41 15.85 -6.15
CA ARG A 118 -11.52 14.96 -4.97
C ARG A 118 -10.31 14.04 -4.82
N VAL A 119 -9.80 13.50 -5.92
CA VAL A 119 -8.59 12.66 -5.90
C VAL A 119 -7.37 13.50 -5.48
N GLU A 120 -7.27 14.73 -5.96
CA GLU A 120 -6.23 15.68 -5.56
C GLU A 120 -6.32 16.01 -4.07
N GLU A 121 -7.52 16.33 -3.55
CA GLU A 121 -7.76 16.60 -2.13
C GLU A 121 -7.29 15.44 -1.22
N LEU A 122 -7.48 14.18 -1.65
CA LEU A 122 -7.01 13.01 -0.90
C LEU A 122 -5.48 12.98 -0.76
N THR A 123 -4.74 13.55 -1.71
CA THR A 123 -3.26 13.60 -1.63
C THR A 123 -2.75 14.51 -0.54
N TYR A 124 -3.56 15.45 -0.06
CA TYR A 124 -3.21 16.37 1.03
C TYR A 124 -3.59 15.85 2.42
N ILE A 125 -4.31 14.73 2.51
CA ILE A 125 -4.74 14.17 3.79
C ILE A 125 -3.73 13.11 4.22
N ASP A 126 -2.99 13.36 5.31
CA ASP A 126 -1.96 12.48 5.89
C ASP A 126 -2.38 11.01 6.04
N LYS A 127 -3.65 10.76 6.32
CA LYS A 127 -4.20 9.40 6.44
C LYS A 127 -4.13 8.62 5.12
N TYR A 128 -4.21 9.32 3.99
CA TYR A 128 -4.32 8.75 2.64
C TYR A 128 -3.07 9.02 1.78
N ALA A 129 -2.25 10.00 2.16
CA ALA A 129 -0.98 10.30 1.51
C ALA A 129 0.14 9.35 1.96
N MET A 130 1.04 9.00 1.05
CA MET A 130 2.27 8.33 1.46
C MET A 130 3.15 9.35 2.16
N LYS A 131 3.48 9.10 3.43
CA LYS A 131 4.52 9.85 4.10
C LYS A 131 5.83 9.46 3.42
N GLU A 132 6.43 10.38 2.68
CA GLU A 132 7.88 10.29 2.47
C GLU A 132 8.49 10.33 3.88
N ASP A 133 9.19 9.27 4.29
CA ASP A 133 10.00 9.27 5.51
C ASP A 133 11.18 10.25 5.30
N SER A 134 10.88 11.54 5.16
CA SER A 134 11.81 12.64 5.35
C SER A 134 11.53 13.18 6.75
N HIS A 135 12.45 12.87 7.66
CA HIS A 135 12.38 13.23 9.06
C HIS A 135 12.00 14.71 9.27
N LEU A 136 10.93 14.94 10.04
CA LEU A 136 10.76 16.05 10.99
C LEU A 136 11.37 17.39 10.57
N LEU A 137 10.78 18.08 9.60
CA LEU A 137 10.90 19.54 9.53
C LEU A 137 9.56 20.14 9.98
N PRO A 138 9.42 20.50 11.26
CA PRO A 138 8.32 21.37 11.66
C PRO A 138 8.56 22.72 10.99
N ASN A 139 7.72 23.07 10.01
CA ASN A 139 7.55 24.48 9.69
C ASN A 139 6.86 25.10 10.90
N ALA A 140 7.65 25.71 11.78
CA ALA A 140 7.14 26.57 12.83
C ALA A 140 6.25 27.62 12.16
N ALA A 141 5.03 27.74 12.66
CA ALA A 141 4.07 28.69 12.13
C ALA A 141 4.57 30.12 12.35
N HIS A 142 4.30 30.96 11.35
CA HIS A 142 4.29 32.43 11.35
C HIS A 142 5.56 33.16 10.89
N GLU A 143 5.60 33.45 9.59
CA GLU A 143 5.89 34.83 9.16
C GLU A 143 4.56 35.44 8.71
N ILE A 144 4.11 36.49 9.39
CA ILE A 144 3.00 37.32 8.91
C ILE A 144 3.60 38.26 7.88
N ASP A 145 3.23 38.10 6.61
CA ASP A 145 3.58 39.03 5.54
C ASP A 145 3.02 40.43 5.87
N GLY A 146 3.94 41.40 6.09
CA GLY A 146 3.60 42.79 6.34
C GLY A 146 3.85 43.31 7.77
N ALA A 147 4.50 42.56 8.65
CA ALA A 147 4.94 43.08 9.95
C ALA A 147 5.93 44.25 9.78
N SER A 148 5.67 45.38 10.43
CA SER A 148 6.54 46.56 10.34
C SER A 148 7.83 46.34 11.13
N GLU A 149 8.92 47.02 10.76
CA GLU A 149 10.19 46.95 11.52
C GLU A 149 10.03 47.34 13.00
N LYS A 150 8.99 48.10 13.35
CA LYS A 150 8.69 48.46 14.74
C LYS A 150 8.07 47.32 15.56
N ASP A 151 7.37 46.40 14.93
CA ASP A 151 6.73 45.27 15.63
C ASP A 151 7.75 44.16 15.95
N LYS A 152 8.80 44.04 15.12
CA LYS A 152 9.93 43.12 15.37
C LYS A 152 10.80 43.54 16.57
N ALA A 153 10.84 44.83 16.91
CA ALA A 153 11.71 45.35 17.95
C ALA A 153 11.16 45.18 19.38
N HIS A 154 9.90 44.75 19.55
CA HIS A 154 9.29 44.60 20.89
C HIS A 154 9.47 43.17 21.45
N ASP A 155 9.54 42.15 20.60
CA ASP A 155 9.67 40.75 21.03
C ASP A 155 11.10 40.44 21.54
N ASP A 156 12.12 41.03 20.92
CA ASP A 156 13.51 40.83 21.33
C ASP A 156 13.84 41.56 22.66
N SER A 157 13.14 42.65 22.97
CA SER A 157 13.36 43.40 24.23
C SER A 157 12.72 42.78 25.47
N ILE A 158 11.80 41.80 25.32
CA ILE A 158 11.19 41.08 26.45
C ILE A 158 12.11 39.97 27.00
N MET A 159 13.13 39.56 26.23
CA MET A 159 14.04 38.47 26.60
C MET A 159 15.29 38.92 27.36
N ASP A 160 15.54 40.23 27.46
CA ASP A 160 16.74 40.82 28.07
C ASP A 160 16.48 41.56 29.41
N ASP A 161 15.25 41.54 29.93
CA ASP A 161 15.00 42.03 31.29
C ASP A 161 15.46 40.98 32.33
N GLU A 162 16.73 41.09 32.74
CA GLU A 162 17.34 40.35 33.87
C GLU A 162 16.89 40.90 35.25
N ASP A 163 15.61 41.26 35.43
CA ASP A 163 15.06 41.61 36.76
C ASP A 163 14.26 40.45 37.38
N PHE A 164 14.93 39.29 37.46
CA PHE A 164 14.79 38.32 38.56
C PHE A 164 16.14 38.09 39.25
#